data_AF-A0A960JKE9-F1
#
_entry.id   AF-A0A960JKE9-F1
#
_cell.length_a   1.000
_cell.length_b   1.000
_cell.length_c   1.000
_cell.angle_alpha   90.00
_cell.angle_beta   90.00
_cell.angle_gamma   90.00
#
_symmetry.space_group_name_H-M   'P 1'
#
loop_
_entity.id
_entity.type
_entity.pdbx_description
1 polymer ?
#
loop_
_entity_poly.entity_id
_entity_poly.type
_entity_poly.pdbx_seq_one_letter_code
_entity_poly.pdbx_strand_id
1 'polypeptide(L)' 'MSNSPENEFKDLIAQYGAAEVFPVVTRFPADLITPFGAYLKLSKDSEFSFLFESVEGGENLARYSFLGADPEFMIVEEDG' A
#
# COMPACT_ATOMS: atom_id res chain seq x y z
N MET A 1 25.45 13.58 -13.76
CA MET A 1 25.42 12.48 -12.78
C MET A 1 24.05 11.84 -12.93
N SER A 2 23.96 10.56 -13.29
CA SER A 2 22.66 9.94 -13.56
C SER A 2 21.89 9.76 -12.25
N ASN A 3 20.68 10.32 -12.16
CA ASN A 3 19.69 9.96 -11.14
C ASN A 3 19.23 8.52 -11.40
N SER A 4 20.02 7.56 -10.92
CA SER A 4 19.58 6.17 -10.84
C SER A 4 18.75 6.02 -9.55
N PRO A 5 17.64 5.26 -9.54
CA PRO A 5 16.80 5.04 -8.35
C PRO A 5 17.58 4.56 -7.11
N GLU A 6 18.65 3.80 -7.34
CA GLU A 6 19.60 3.31 -6.34
C GLU A 6 20.43 4.43 -5.68
N ASN A 7 20.71 5.53 -6.37
CA ASN A 7 21.38 6.68 -5.77
C ASN A 7 20.40 7.50 -4.94
N GLU A 8 19.17 7.70 -5.42
CA GLU A 8 18.11 8.38 -4.66
C GLU A 8 17.76 7.63 -3.36
N PHE A 9 17.72 6.29 -3.41
CA PHE A 9 17.49 5.48 -2.21
C PHE A 9 18.61 5.61 -1.18
N LYS A 10 19.87 5.63 -1.63
CA LYS A 10 21.03 5.83 -0.74
C LYS A 10 20.99 7.22 -0.08
N ASP A 11 20.61 8.24 -0.84
CA ASP A 11 20.49 9.61 -0.31
C ASP A 11 19.36 9.70 0.73
N LEU A 12 18.22 9.03 0.50
CA LEU A 12 17.13 8.94 1.47
C LEU A 12 17.57 8.24 2.77
N ILE A 13 18.32 7.15 2.69
CA ILE A 13 18.85 6.47 3.88
C ILE A 13 19.84 7.39 4.61
N ALA A 14 20.73 8.07 3.89
CA ALA A 14 21.68 9.00 4.51
C ALA A 14 20.96 10.18 5.20
N GLN A 15 19.86 10.68 4.62
CA GLN A 15 19.10 11.81 5.14
C GLN A 15 18.16 11.42 6.31
N TYR A 16 17.58 10.22 6.27
CA TYR A 16 16.52 9.80 7.19
C TYR A 16 16.86 8.54 7.98
N GLY A 17 18.13 8.16 8.08
CA GLY A 17 18.62 6.84 8.55
C GLY A 17 18.21 6.34 9.95
N ALA A 18 17.35 7.06 10.66
CA ALA A 18 16.60 6.53 11.80
C ALA A 18 15.30 5.79 11.39
N ALA A 19 14.86 5.92 10.14
CA ALA A 19 13.71 5.19 9.60
C ALA A 19 14.12 3.78 9.20
N GLU A 20 13.37 2.78 9.68
CA GLU A 20 13.60 1.36 9.36
C GLU A 20 12.82 0.90 8.12
N VAL A 21 11.83 1.70 7.68
CA VAL A 21 10.93 1.38 6.56
C VAL A 21 10.84 2.57 5.60
N PHE A 22 11.08 2.31 4.31
CA PHE A 22 11.00 3.30 3.24
C PHE A 22 9.94 2.87 2.20
N PRO A 23 8.87 3.64 1.97
CA PRO A 23 7.87 3.30 0.98
C PRO A 23 8.38 3.56 -0.44
N VAL A 24 8.39 2.53 -1.28
CA VAL A 24 8.64 2.67 -2.72
C VAL A 24 7.30 2.78 -3.43
N VAL A 25 7.04 3.92 -4.05
CA VAL A 25 5.72 4.25 -4.62
C VAL A 25 5.80 4.54 -6.11
N THR A 26 4.76 4.12 -6.83
CA THR A 26 4.51 4.55 -8.22
C THR A 26 3.05 4.93 -8.39
N ARG A 27 2.73 5.64 -9.46
CA ARG A 27 1.36 6.01 -9.83
C ARG A 27 1.11 5.61 -11.27
N PHE A 28 -0.07 5.03 -11.53
CA PHE A 28 -0.48 4.61 -12.86
C PHE A 28 -1.97 4.93 -13.09
N PRO A 29 -2.41 5.08 -14.35
CA PRO A 29 -3.82 5.30 -14.68
C PRO A 29 -4.68 4.11 -14.24
N ALA A 30 -5.77 4.41 -13.55
CA ALA A 30 -6.67 3.40 -12.98
C ALA A 30 -8.15 3.76 -13.20
N ASP A 31 -8.46 4.59 -14.20
CA ASP A 31 -9.80 5.16 -14.44
C ASP A 31 -10.90 4.09 -14.61
N LEU A 32 -10.53 2.89 -15.07
CA LEU A 32 -11.44 1.76 -15.28
C LEU A 32 -11.35 0.69 -14.19
N ILE A 33 -10.59 0.96 -13.13
CA ILE A 33 -10.38 0.02 -12.04
C ILE A 33 -11.19 0.52 -10.84
N THR A 34 -12.24 -0.22 -10.48
CA THR A 34 -12.94 0.01 -9.22
C THR A 34 -12.07 -0.46 -8.05
N PRO A 35 -12.23 0.09 -6.84
CA PRO A 35 -11.48 -0.37 -5.67
C PRO A 35 -11.55 -1.89 -5.46
N PHE A 36 -12.75 -2.47 -5.59
CA PHE A 36 -12.94 -3.92 -5.51
C PHE A 36 -12.21 -4.68 -6.63
N GLY A 37 -12.24 -4.16 -7.87
CA GLY A 37 -11.49 -4.73 -8.98
C GLY A 37 -9.98 -4.65 -8.80
N ALA A 38 -9.47 -3.58 -8.17
CA ALA A 38 -8.06 -3.48 -7.78
C ALA A 38 -7.71 -4.51 -6.70
N TYR A 39 -8.55 -4.65 -5.68
CA TYR A 39 -8.36 -5.62 -4.61
C TYR A 39 -8.26 -7.04 -5.15
N LEU A 40 -9.22 -7.50 -5.98
CA LEU A 40 -9.18 -8.86 -6.55
C LEU A 40 -7.91 -9.14 -7.36
N LYS A 41 -7.36 -8.11 -8.03
CA LYS A 41 -6.09 -8.26 -8.77
C LYS A 41 -4.90 -8.33 -7.83
N LEU A 42 -4.91 -7.54 -6.75
CA LEU A 42 -3.81 -7.50 -5.77
C LEU A 42 -3.78 -8.75 -4.89
N SER A 43 -4.94 -9.21 -4.41
CA SER A 43 -5.04 -10.28 -3.41
C SER A 43 -5.07 -11.69 -3.98
N LYS A 44 -5.02 -11.85 -5.30
CA LYS A 44 -5.28 -13.13 -6.00
C LYS A 44 -4.51 -14.31 -5.42
N ASP A 45 -3.24 -14.12 -5.10
CA ASP A 45 -2.33 -15.17 -4.65
C ASP A 45 -1.92 -15.00 -3.17
N SER A 46 -2.62 -14.11 -2.44
CA SER A 46 -2.29 -13.70 -1.09
C SER A 46 -3.16 -14.42 -0.06
N GLU A 47 -2.52 -15.01 0.95
CA GLU A 47 -3.22 -15.67 2.07
C GLU A 47 -3.93 -14.64 2.97
N PHE A 48 -3.28 -13.50 3.22
CA PHE A 48 -3.80 -12.42 4.06
C PHE A 48 -3.88 -11.10 3.29
N SER A 49 -5.08 -10.56 3.15
CA SER A 49 -5.30 -9.30 2.43
C SER A 49 -6.45 -8.50 3.02
N PHE A 50 -6.50 -7.21 2.71
CA PHE A 50 -7.58 -6.32 3.14
C PHE A 50 -7.98 -5.33 2.05
N LEU A 51 -9.23 -4.88 2.14
CA LEU A 51 -9.77 -3.72 1.43
C LEU A 51 -10.55 -2.88 2.45
N PHE A 52 -10.12 -1.64 2.65
CA PHE A 52 -10.81 -0.65 3.47
C PHE A 52 -11.37 0.44 2.58
N GLU A 53 -12.69 0.61 2.65
CA GLU A 53 -13.40 1.69 1.99
C GLU A 53 -14.04 2.57 3.06
N SER A 54 -13.89 3.89 2.92
CA SER A 54 -14.58 4.84 3.79
C SER A 54 -15.96 5.18 3.21
N VAL A 55 -16.89 5.54 4.09
CA VAL A 55 -18.21 6.05 3.74
C VAL A 55 -18.45 7.34 4.52
N GLU A 56 -18.65 8.45 3.82
CA GLU A 56 -19.04 9.72 4.47
C GLU A 56 -20.54 9.95 4.23
N GLY A 57 -21.34 9.88 5.29
CA GLY A 57 -22.75 10.30 5.25
C GLY A 57 -23.64 9.52 4.27
N GLY A 58 -23.59 8.19 4.31
CA GLY A 58 -24.56 7.27 3.68
C GLY A 58 -24.47 7.14 2.16
N GLU A 59 -24.38 8.24 1.42
CA GLU A 59 -24.50 8.27 -0.05
C GLU A 59 -23.22 8.69 -0.79
N ASN A 60 -22.22 9.25 -0.09
CA ASN A 60 -20.96 9.63 -0.74
C ASN A 60 -19.91 8.53 -0.61
N LEU A 61 -19.40 8.06 -1.75
CA LEU A 61 -18.18 7.26 -1.82
C LEU A 61 -17.02 8.07 -1.24
N ALA A 62 -16.20 7.45 -0.39
CA ALA A 62 -14.99 8.10 0.07
C ALA A 62 -14.01 8.36 -1.07
N ARG A 63 -13.16 9.37 -0.85
CA ARG A 63 -12.13 9.79 -1.80
C ARG A 63 -11.04 8.72 -2.02
N TYR A 64 -10.86 7.81 -1.06
CA TYR A 64 -9.79 6.81 -1.09
C TYR A 64 -10.29 5.47 -0.57
N SER A 65 -9.81 4.40 -1.22
CA SER A 65 -9.85 3.03 -0.70
C SER A 65 -8.42 2.58 -0.47
N PHE A 66 -8.17 1.84 0.61
CA PHE A 66 -6.87 1.26 0.94
C PHE A 66 -6.94 -0.24 0.75
N LEU A 67 -5.97 -0.81 0.04
CA LEU A 67 -5.87 -2.24 -0.18
C LEU A 67 -4.45 -2.71 0.14
N GLY A 68 -4.33 -3.91 0.69
CA GLY A 68 -3.05 -4.54 1.02
C GLY A 68 -3.15 -6.05 0.91
N ALA A 69 -2.04 -6.68 0.57
CA ALA A 69 -1.90 -8.12 0.40
C ALA A 69 -0.46 -8.51 0.78
N ASP A 70 -0.23 -9.79 1.05
CA ASP A 70 1.07 -10.38 1.37
C ASP A 70 1.86 -9.60 2.45
N PRO A 71 1.31 -9.44 3.67
CA PRO A 71 2.03 -8.79 4.75
C PRO A 71 3.27 -9.61 5.13
N GLU A 72 4.41 -8.92 5.28
CA GLU A 72 5.67 -9.53 5.75
C GLU A 72 5.56 -10.07 7.18
N PHE A 73 4.73 -9.42 8.01
CA PHE A 73 4.55 -9.79 9.41
C PHE A 73 3.09 -9.59 9.82
N MET A 74 2.57 -10.56 10.58
CA MET A 74 1.27 -10.47 11.23
C MET A 74 1.43 -10.67 12.72
N ILE A 75 0.76 -9.79 13.49
CA ILE A 75 0.62 -9.95 14.93
C ILE A 75 -0.76 -10.55 15.17
N VAL A 76 -0.78 -11.72 15.77
CA VAL A 76 -2.00 -12.40 16.18
C VAL A 76 -1.91 -12.64 17.68
N GLU A 77 -2.98 -12.32 18.40
CA GLU A 77 -3.17 -12.71 19.79
C GLU A 77 -4.12 -13.91 19.80
N GLU A 78 -3.65 -15.05 20.28
CA GLU A 78 -4.48 -16.24 20.51
C GLU A 78 -4.55 -16.46 22.02
N ASP A 79 -5.74 -16.24 22.61
CA ASP A 79 -6.09 -16.38 24.04
C ASP A 79 -5.05 -15.82 25.05
N GLY A 80 -5.41 -14.69 25.70
CA GLY A 80 -4.55 -13.92 26.60
C GLY A 80 -3.79 -14.66 27.70
#